data_AF-A0A1Q2D1Z7-F1
#
_entry.id   AF-A0A1Q2D1Z7-F1
#
_cell.length_a   1.000
_cell.length_b   1.000
_cell.length_c   1.000
_cell.angle_alpha   90.00
_cell.angle_beta   90.00
_cell.angle_gamma   90.00
#
_symmetry.space_group_name_H-M   'P 1'
#
loop_
_entity.id
_entity.type
_entity.pdbx_description
1 polymer ?
#
loop_
_entity_poly.entity_id
_entity_poly.type
_entity_poly.pdbx_seq_one_letter_code
_entity_poly.pdbx_strand_id
1 'polypeptide(L)'
;MPLPDIRREVTSQSRHQAANFDNLYTVAPDVLTSRVASLSPFGVNLLLQRWVHYSSRVVVPTHTFHEQTVAFYEEADLIEEWCDEASGDDLRAETQACLNWLRADRDGSTYQELLKNPQSHSMIRRAMRQALKERNQS
;
A
#
# COMPACT_ATOMS: atom_id res chain seq x y z
N MET A 1 5.69 -13.28 12.14
CA MET A 1 6.32 -12.43 13.18
C MET A 1 5.22 -11.72 13.97
N PRO A 2 5.34 -11.55 15.30
CA PRO A 2 4.31 -10.86 16.08
C PRO A 2 4.34 -9.34 15.80
N LEU A 3 3.16 -8.73 15.85
CA LEU A 3 2.93 -7.29 15.72
C LEU A 3 3.65 -6.48 16.83
N PRO A 4 3.89 -5.18 16.62
CA PRO A 4 4.91 -4.39 17.32
C PRO A 4 4.53 -3.99 18.75
N ASP A 5 3.25 -4.12 19.11
CA ASP A 5 2.74 -3.82 20.46
C ASP A 5 2.22 -5.05 21.21
N ILE A 6 2.54 -6.25 20.71
CA ILE A 6 2.23 -7.50 21.40
C ILE A 6 3.26 -7.70 22.53
N ARG A 7 3.12 -6.92 23.60
CA ARG A 7 3.88 -7.14 24.84
C ARG A 7 3.38 -8.41 25.50
N ARG A 8 4.19 -9.49 25.41
CA ARG A 8 3.95 -10.74 26.14
C ARG A 8 3.95 -10.44 27.64
N GLU A 9 3.02 -11.04 28.37
CA GLU A 9 3.00 -10.99 29.82
C GLU A 9 4.23 -11.75 30.36
N VAL A 10 5.02 -11.11 31.23
CA VAL A 10 6.33 -11.61 31.70
C VAL A 10 6.21 -12.98 32.39
N THR A 11 5.05 -13.29 32.96
CA THR A 11 4.82 -14.47 33.80
C THR A 11 4.25 -15.68 33.07
N SER A 12 3.41 -15.49 32.04
CA SER A 12 2.69 -16.61 31.39
C SER A 12 3.10 -16.90 29.94
N GLN A 13 3.90 -16.01 29.33
CA GLN A 13 4.24 -16.02 27.89
C GLN A 13 3.03 -16.11 26.92
N SER A 14 1.79 -16.01 27.41
CA SER A 14 0.56 -16.22 26.66
C SER A 14 -0.51 -15.26 27.17
N ARG A 15 -0.64 -14.12 26.50
CA ARG A 15 -1.74 -13.17 26.75
C ARG A 15 -2.71 -13.22 25.58
N HIS A 16 -4.00 -13.43 25.86
CA HIS A 16 -5.05 -13.23 24.86
C HIS A 16 -4.98 -11.80 24.35
N GLN A 17 -4.93 -11.65 23.04
CA GLN A 17 -4.87 -10.36 22.36
C GLN A 17 -6.10 -10.19 21.51
N ALA A 18 -6.66 -8.99 21.57
CA ALA A 18 -7.74 -8.55 20.71
C ALA A 18 -7.27 -7.29 20.00
N ALA A 19 -7.48 -7.25 18.69
CA ALA A 19 -7.35 -6.04 17.90
C ALA A 19 -8.75 -5.47 17.68
N ASN A 20 -8.93 -4.21 18.04
CA ASN A 20 -10.18 -3.47 17.86
C ASN A 20 -10.10 -2.77 16.51
N PHE A 21 -10.86 -3.28 15.53
CA PHE A 21 -10.85 -2.78 14.14
C PHE A 21 -11.87 -1.67 13.88
N ASP A 22 -12.58 -1.24 14.92
CA ASP A 22 -13.58 -0.16 14.95
C ASP A 22 -12.96 1.21 15.25
N ASN A 23 -11.78 1.25 15.88
CA ASN A 23 -11.07 2.50 16.20
C ASN A 23 -10.02 2.82 15.12
N LEU A 24 -10.46 3.49 14.05
CA LEU A 24 -9.56 3.97 13.00
C LEU A 24 -8.89 5.29 13.42
N TYR A 25 -7.57 5.37 13.24
CA TYR A 25 -6.81 6.59 13.41
C TYR A 25 -5.90 6.79 12.19
N THR A 26 -5.79 8.04 11.74
CA THR A 26 -4.74 8.44 10.79
C THR A 26 -3.49 8.80 11.58
N VAL A 27 -2.37 8.17 11.24
CA VAL A 27 -1.06 8.45 11.85
C VAL A 27 -0.16 9.12 10.83
N ALA A 28 0.63 10.10 11.29
CA ALA A 28 1.63 10.73 10.45
C ALA A 28 2.83 9.77 10.24
N PRO A 29 3.46 9.76 9.06
CA PRO A 29 4.53 8.80 8.74
C PRO A 29 5.71 8.83 9.72
N ASP A 30 6.04 10.00 10.28
CA ASP A 30 7.10 10.22 11.26
C ASP A 30 6.87 9.49 12.60
N VAL A 31 5.63 9.11 12.89
CA VAL A 31 5.28 8.35 14.11
C VAL A 31 5.53 6.84 13.94
N LEU A 32 5.65 6.36 12.69
CA LEU A 32 5.87 4.95 12.34
C LEU A 32 7.36 4.58 12.47
N THR A 33 7.88 4.59 13.70
CA THR A 33 9.33 4.45 14.00
C THR A 33 9.81 3.02 14.23
N SER A 34 8.91 2.03 14.28
CA SER A 34 9.25 0.61 14.49
C SER A 34 8.49 -0.28 13.52
N ARG A 35 8.92 -1.55 13.38
CA ARG A 35 8.32 -2.56 12.47
C ARG A 35 6.82 -2.35 12.42
N VAL A 36 6.23 -2.09 11.27
CA VAL A 36 4.78 -1.97 11.13
C VAL A 36 4.29 -3.28 10.54
N ALA A 37 3.19 -3.85 11.06
CA ALA A 37 2.51 -4.90 10.31
C ALA A 37 1.38 -4.26 9.51
N SER A 38 1.44 -4.42 8.20
CA SER A 38 0.37 -4.03 7.29
C SER A 38 -0.58 -5.22 7.05
N LEU A 39 -1.85 -4.91 6.77
CA LEU A 39 -2.78 -5.92 6.27
C LEU A 39 -2.46 -6.23 4.81
N SER A 40 -2.54 -7.50 4.42
CA SER A 40 -2.52 -7.88 3.01
C SER A 40 -3.76 -7.34 2.28
N PRO A 41 -3.74 -7.21 0.94
CA PRO A 41 -4.92 -6.80 0.17
C PRO A 41 -6.19 -7.62 0.50
N PHE A 42 -6.03 -8.94 0.68
CA PHE A 42 -7.12 -9.81 1.14
C PHE A 42 -7.63 -9.42 2.53
N GLY A 43 -6.72 -9.16 3.48
CA GLY A 43 -7.05 -8.71 4.83
C GLY A 43 -7.80 -7.37 4.84
N VAL A 44 -7.38 -6.42 4.00
CA VAL A 44 -8.08 -5.13 3.83
C VAL A 44 -9.48 -5.34 3.25
N ASN A 45 -9.64 -6.14 2.19
CA ASN A 45 -10.95 -6.42 1.60
C ASN A 45 -11.91 -7.08 2.60
N LEU A 46 -11.40 -7.98 3.43
CA LEU A 46 -12.19 -8.66 4.46
C LEU A 46 -12.57 -7.72 5.60
N LEU A 47 -11.67 -6.81 5.99
CA LEU A 47 -11.96 -5.74 6.94
C LEU A 47 -13.07 -4.82 6.39
N LEU A 48 -12.96 -4.38 5.14
CA LEU A 48 -13.95 -3.52 4.48
C LEU A 48 -15.33 -4.20 4.40
N GLN A 49 -15.37 -5.46 4.00
CA GLN A 49 -16.62 -6.23 3.98
C GLN A 49 -17.27 -6.29 5.36
N ARG A 50 -16.49 -6.61 6.40
CA ARG A 50 -16.99 -6.68 7.78
C ARG A 50 -17.46 -5.33 8.29
N TRP A 51 -16.75 -4.26 7.96
CA TRP A 51 -17.13 -2.90 8.30
C TRP A 51 -18.49 -2.54 7.69
N VAL A 52 -18.63 -2.69 6.37
CA VAL A 52 -19.87 -2.37 5.66
C VAL A 52 -21.02 -3.21 6.21
N HIS A 53 -20.80 -4.50 6.45
CA HIS A 53 -21.81 -5.36 7.05
C HIS A 53 -22.21 -4.90 8.46
N TYR A 54 -21.23 -4.55 9.30
CA TYR A 54 -21.48 -4.06 10.65
C TYR A 54 -22.32 -2.77 10.63
N SER A 55 -21.98 -1.81 9.77
CA SER A 55 -22.64 -0.50 9.70
C SER A 55 -24.01 -0.51 9.01
N SER A 56 -24.23 -1.39 8.04
CA SER A 56 -25.41 -1.31 7.15
C SER A 56 -26.22 -2.60 7.02
N ARG A 57 -25.72 -3.73 7.56
CA ARG A 57 -26.24 -5.09 7.33
C ARG A 57 -26.19 -5.57 5.87
N VAL A 58 -25.64 -4.78 4.95
CA VAL A 58 -25.40 -5.17 3.55
C VAL A 58 -24.19 -6.07 3.45
N VAL A 59 -24.29 -7.15 2.66
CA VAL A 59 -23.17 -8.02 2.32
C VAL A 59 -22.66 -7.64 0.94
N VAL A 60 -21.44 -7.11 0.89
CA VAL A 60 -20.73 -6.81 -0.37
C VAL A 60 -19.65 -7.87 -0.57
N PRO A 61 -19.57 -8.54 -1.72
CA PRO A 61 -18.49 -9.49 -2.00
C PRO A 61 -17.09 -8.86 -1.95
N THR A 62 -16.10 -9.60 -1.48
CA THR A 62 -14.72 -9.09 -1.32
C THR A 62 -14.05 -8.72 -2.64
N HIS A 63 -14.39 -9.37 -3.75
CA HIS A 63 -13.86 -9.04 -5.08
C HIS A 63 -14.31 -7.65 -5.55
N THR A 64 -15.50 -7.20 -5.17
CA THR A 64 -15.98 -5.85 -5.49
C THR A 64 -15.12 -4.78 -4.82
N PHE A 65 -14.69 -5.01 -3.57
CA PHE A 65 -13.71 -4.11 -2.93
C PHE A 65 -12.36 -4.17 -3.63
N HIS A 66 -11.90 -5.38 -4.00
CA HIS A 66 -10.63 -5.55 -4.70
C HIS A 66 -10.57 -4.78 -6.02
N GLU A 67 -11.63 -4.83 -6.83
CA GLU A 67 -11.73 -4.08 -8.09
C GLU A 67 -11.53 -2.58 -7.90
N GLN A 68 -11.98 -2.03 -6.76
CA GLN A 68 -11.84 -0.61 -6.44
C GLN A 68 -10.50 -0.25 -5.80
N THR A 69 -9.85 -1.21 -5.12
CA THR A 69 -8.62 -0.95 -4.34
C THR A 69 -7.33 -1.36 -5.05
N VAL A 70 -7.39 -2.27 -6.03
CA VAL A 70 -6.21 -2.86 -6.67
C VAL A 70 -5.26 -1.83 -7.27
N ALA A 71 -5.79 -0.79 -7.93
CA ALA A 71 -4.96 0.25 -8.54
C ALA A 71 -4.12 1.00 -7.50
N PHE A 72 -4.65 1.20 -6.29
CA PHE A 72 -3.94 1.88 -5.21
C PHE A 72 -2.88 0.97 -4.58
N TYR A 73 -3.10 -0.34 -4.54
CA TYR A 73 -2.07 -1.28 -4.10
C TYR A 73 -0.91 -1.34 -5.09
N GLU A 74 -1.19 -1.42 -6.39
CA GLU A 74 -0.11 -1.39 -7.39
C GLU A 74 0.63 -0.06 -7.40
N GLU A 75 -0.06 1.08 -7.18
CA GLU A 75 0.61 2.37 -6.99
C GLU A 75 1.55 2.35 -5.78
N ALA A 76 1.10 1.82 -4.63
CA ALA A 76 1.92 1.71 -3.43
C ALA A 76 3.14 0.80 -3.65
N ASP A 77 2.95 -0.36 -4.28
CA ASP A 77 4.03 -1.30 -4.61
C ASP A 77 5.06 -0.67 -5.56
N LEU A 78 4.63 0.12 -6.55
CA LEU A 78 5.52 0.84 -7.45
C LEU A 78 6.31 1.94 -6.72
N ILE A 79 5.70 2.64 -5.76
CA ILE A 79 6.39 3.64 -4.94
C ILE A 79 7.43 2.96 -4.05
N GLU A 80 7.11 1.83 -3.42
CA GLU A 80 8.06 1.04 -2.62
C GLU A 80 9.24 0.60 -3.48
N GLU A 81 8.98 -0.05 -4.62
CA GLU A 81 10.03 -0.51 -5.54
C GLU A 81 10.88 0.66 -6.07
N TRP A 82 10.27 1.81 -6.36
CA TRP A 82 11.01 3.01 -6.76
C TRP A 82 11.94 3.52 -5.66
N CYS A 83 11.44 3.63 -4.44
CA CYS A 83 12.23 4.10 -3.29
C CYS A 83 13.37 3.13 -2.95
N ASP A 84 13.16 1.82 -3.10
CA ASP A 84 14.20 0.81 -2.88
C ASP A 84 15.32 0.87 -3.95
N GLU A 85 14.96 1.14 -5.21
CA GLU A 85 15.92 1.21 -6.32
C GLU A 85 16.58 2.60 -6.48
N ALA A 86 15.89 3.66 -6.08
CA ALA A 86 16.43 5.00 -6.08
C ALA A 86 17.48 5.13 -4.97
N SER A 87 18.74 5.35 -5.33
CA SER A 87 19.86 5.46 -4.37
C SER A 87 19.84 6.74 -3.52
N GLY A 88 18.68 7.37 -3.34
CA GLY A 88 18.50 8.63 -2.61
C GLY A 88 18.21 8.41 -1.12
N ASP A 89 18.87 9.16 -0.25
CA ASP A 89 18.65 9.10 1.21
C ASP A 89 17.31 9.75 1.65
N ASP A 90 16.66 10.56 0.79
CA ASP A 90 15.39 11.22 1.09
C ASP A 90 14.19 10.50 0.47
N LEU A 91 13.61 9.57 1.23
CA LEU A 91 12.42 8.81 0.84
C LEU A 91 11.22 9.69 0.44
N ARG A 92 11.09 10.90 1.01
CA ARG A 92 9.98 11.80 0.66
C ARG A 92 10.18 12.37 -0.73
N ALA A 93 11.40 12.78 -1.06
CA ALA A 93 11.75 13.27 -2.38
C ALA A 93 11.56 12.16 -3.43
N GLU A 94 11.99 10.94 -3.13
CA GLU A 94 11.84 9.80 -4.05
C GLU A 94 10.39 9.37 -4.26
N THR A 95 9.58 9.35 -3.20
CA THR A 95 8.13 9.13 -3.30
C THR A 95 7.49 10.17 -4.23
N GLN A 96 7.83 11.46 -4.07
CA GLN A 96 7.28 12.52 -4.91
C GLN A 96 7.76 12.40 -6.36
N ALA A 97 9.01 12.00 -6.60
CA ALA A 97 9.54 11.77 -7.93
C ALA A 97 8.78 10.63 -8.64
N CYS A 98 8.52 9.51 -7.95
CA CYS A 98 7.72 8.41 -8.47
C CYS A 98 6.28 8.87 -8.81
N LEU A 99 5.63 9.60 -7.91
CA LEU A 99 4.29 10.14 -8.14
C LEU A 99 4.24 11.09 -9.35
N ASN A 100 5.24 11.95 -9.50
CA ASN A 100 5.36 12.84 -10.65
C ASN A 100 5.52 12.04 -11.95
N TRP A 101 6.33 10.98 -11.93
CA TRP A 101 6.48 10.09 -13.08
C TRP A 101 5.18 9.34 -13.42
N LEU A 102 4.46 8.83 -12.43
CA LEU A 102 3.16 8.16 -12.62
C LEU A 102 2.11 9.10 -13.22
N ARG A 103 2.10 10.37 -12.78
CA ARG A 103 1.14 11.41 -13.19
C ARG A 103 1.56 12.23 -14.40
N ALA A 104 2.75 11.99 -14.95
CA ALA A 104 3.17 12.65 -16.18
C ALA A 104 2.22 12.31 -17.32
N ASP A 105 1.81 13.33 -18.08
CA ASP A 105 0.93 13.17 -19.23
C ASP A 105 1.61 12.37 -20.35
N ARG A 106 0.87 11.43 -20.92
CA ARG A 106 1.30 10.53 -21.99
C ARG A 106 0.16 10.41 -22.98
N ASP A 107 0.07 11.41 -23.87
CA ASP A 107 -0.94 11.50 -24.91
C ASP A 107 -2.39 11.43 -24.39
N GLY A 108 -2.67 12.17 -23.30
CA GLY A 108 -4.00 12.28 -22.72
C GLY A 108 -4.37 11.19 -21.71
N SER A 109 -3.39 10.41 -21.25
CA SER A 109 -3.55 9.55 -20.08
C SER A 109 -2.28 9.53 -19.23
N THR A 110 -2.38 8.98 -18.03
CA THR A 110 -1.27 8.82 -17.08
C THR A 110 -1.08 7.35 -16.75
N TYR A 111 0.12 6.96 -16.31
CA TYR A 111 0.29 5.60 -15.78
C TYR A 111 -0.58 5.36 -14.56
N GLN A 112 -0.82 6.39 -13.74
CA GLN A 112 -1.74 6.29 -12.59
C GLN A 112 -3.15 5.88 -13.02
N GLU A 113 -3.69 6.44 -14.10
CA GLU A 113 -4.99 6.03 -14.64
C GLU A 113 -4.97 4.62 -15.20
N LEU A 114 -3.90 4.26 -15.93
CA LEU A 114 -3.73 2.94 -16.51
C LEU A 114 -3.58 1.83 -15.46
N LEU A 115 -3.21 2.14 -14.21
CA LEU A 115 -3.21 1.17 -13.10
C LEU A 115 -4.61 0.64 -12.77
N LYS A 116 -5.69 1.30 -13.20
CA LYS A 116 -7.05 0.76 -13.09
C LYS A 116 -7.27 -0.46 -13.98
N ASN A 117 -6.44 -0.66 -15.00
CA ASN A 117 -6.47 -1.84 -15.86
C ASN A 117 -5.35 -2.82 -15.46
N PRO A 118 -5.70 -4.03 -14.96
CA PRO A 118 -4.70 -5.05 -14.59
C PRO A 118 -3.76 -5.47 -15.71
N GLN A 119 -4.21 -5.38 -16.97
CA GLN A 119 -3.39 -5.78 -18.11
C GLN A 119 -2.19 -4.83 -18.34
N SER A 120 -2.27 -3.58 -17.87
CA SER A 120 -1.18 -2.60 -18.01
C SER A 120 -0.14 -2.68 -16.89
N HIS A 121 -0.40 -3.38 -15.77
CA HIS A 121 0.50 -3.38 -14.60
C HIS A 121 1.92 -3.82 -14.95
N SER A 122 2.07 -4.91 -15.70
CA SER A 122 3.39 -5.43 -16.09
C SER A 122 4.17 -4.46 -17.00
N MET A 123 3.46 -3.79 -17.91
CA MET A 123 4.03 -2.78 -18.81
C MET A 123 4.51 -1.57 -18.01
N ILE A 124 3.69 -1.06 -17.09
CA ILE A 124 4.03 0.09 -16.24
C ILE A 124 5.25 -0.22 -15.37
N ARG A 125 5.28 -1.38 -14.70
CA ARG A 125 6.42 -1.79 -13.87
C ARG A 125 7.71 -1.92 -14.68
N ARG A 126 7.64 -2.42 -15.91
CA ARG A 126 8.79 -2.44 -16.83
C ARG A 126 9.24 -1.03 -17.23
N ALA A 127 8.30 -0.14 -17.54
CA ALA A 127 8.61 1.25 -17.89
C ALA A 127 9.26 2.00 -16.71
N MET A 128 8.81 1.73 -15.49
CA MET A 128 9.37 2.28 -14.26
C MET A 128 10.85 1.89 -14.09
N ARG A 129 11.16 0.59 -14.16
CA ARG A 129 12.54 0.09 -14.07
C ARG A 129 13.46 0.68 -15.12
N GLN A 130 12.94 0.88 -16.34
CA GLN A 130 13.70 1.54 -17.40
C GLN A 130 14.02 3.00 -17.05
N ALA A 131 13.04 3.75 -16.53
CA ALA A 131 13.22 5.13 -16.11
C ALA A 131 14.23 5.26 -14.95
N LEU A 132 14.16 4.36 -13.96
CA LEU A 132 15.13 4.30 -12.86
C LEU A 132 16.55 4.00 -13.34
N LYS A 133 16.68 3.06 -14.29
CA LYS A 133 17.98 2.73 -14.89
C LYS A 133 18.58 3.93 -15.63
N GLU A 134 17.80 4.65 -16.42
CA GLU A 134 18.25 5.86 -17.14
C GLU A 134 18.65 6.97 -16.17
N ARG A 135 17.89 7.15 -15.08
CA ARG A 135 18.19 8.12 -14.02
C ARG A 135 19.49 7.78 -13.28
N ASN A 136 19.72 6.51 -12.94
CA ASN A 136 20.92 6.08 -12.20
C ASN A 136 22.20 6.05 -13.06
N GLN A 137 22.07 6.12 -14.39
CA GLN A 137 23.20 6.20 -15.33
C GLN A 137 23.62 7.65 -15.66
N SER A 138 22.81 8.63 -15.26
CA SER A 138 23.05 10.06 -15.48
C SER A 138 23.76 10.69 -14.28
#